data_AF-A0A6M2CTP8-F1
#
_entry.id   AF-A0A6M2CTP8-F1
#
_cell.length_a   1.000
_cell.length_b   1.000
_cell.length_c   1.000
_cell.angle_alpha   90.00
_cell.angle_beta   90.00
_cell.angle_gamma   90.00
#
_symmetry.space_group_name_H-M   'P 1'
#
loop_
_entity.id
_entity.type
_entity.pdbx_description
1 polymer ?
#
loop_
_entity_poly.entity_id
_entity_poly.type
_entity_poly.pdbx_seq_one_letter_code
_entity_poly.pdbx_strand_id
1 'polypeptide(L)'
;MVTEQADVEMKNVDSPAVAEQDAVKADPDTLTIEDIKEQARHIEKAVTSKEPRFILRILRALMPTRKRLNDRVLRKIVTGFFTHSSQDREALLGCLEEVRLHYACSVDRFQFAGTIHSQAHITTG
;
A
#
# COMPACT_ATOMS: atom_id res chain seq x y z
N MET A 1 52.07 -6.39 5.38
CA MET A 1 52.09 -4.97 5.78
C MET A 1 51.54 -4.19 4.59
N VAL A 2 50.21 -4.08 4.50
CA VAL A 2 49.42 -2.83 4.58
C VAL A 2 50.04 -1.67 3.78
N THR A 3 49.41 -1.34 2.65
CA THR A 3 49.44 -0.01 2.06
C THR A 3 48.01 0.30 1.58
N GLU A 4 47.28 0.99 2.44
CA GLU A 4 45.96 1.57 2.19
C GLU A 4 46.11 2.78 1.26
N GLN A 5 45.27 2.86 0.22
CA GLN A 5 45.14 4.05 -0.61
C GLN A 5 43.82 4.76 -0.28
N ALA A 6 44.01 5.90 0.40
CA ALA A 6 43.22 7.13 0.43
C ALA A 6 41.74 7.08 0.02
N ASP A 7 40.92 7.17 1.08
CA ASP A 7 39.58 7.72 1.17
C ASP A 7 39.43 9.03 0.36
N VAL A 8 38.50 9.06 -0.60
CA VAL A 8 38.13 10.29 -1.33
C VAL A 8 37.05 11.00 -0.54
N GLU A 9 37.52 11.91 0.31
CA GLU A 9 36.76 12.89 1.08
C GLU A 9 36.00 13.84 0.13
N MET A 10 34.68 13.66 0.00
CA MET A 10 33.81 14.65 -0.65
C MET A 10 33.46 15.75 0.37
N LYS A 11 34.14 16.89 0.22
CA LYS A 11 33.90 18.14 0.93
C LYS A 11 32.44 18.60 0.73
N ASN A 12 31.66 18.60 1.81
CA ASN A 12 30.34 19.25 1.88
C ASN A 12 30.54 20.77 1.83
N VAL A 13 29.90 21.44 0.88
CA VAL A 13 29.82 22.91 0.80
C VAL A 13 28.48 23.35 1.39
N ASP A 14 28.60 23.80 2.63
CA ASP A 14 27.95 24.92 3.33
C ASP A 14 26.42 25.11 3.27
N SER A 15 25.84 25.05 4.47
CA SER A 15 24.51 25.50 4.91
C SER A 15 24.64 26.93 5.48
N PRO A 16 23.59 27.79 5.55
CA PRO A 16 22.61 27.62 6.63
C PRO A 16 21.16 28.10 6.38
N ALA A 17 20.25 27.38 7.03
CA ALA A 17 19.02 27.83 7.71
C ALA A 17 17.84 28.42 6.89
N VAL A 18 16.77 27.62 6.76
CA VAL A 18 15.47 27.72 7.50
C VAL A 18 14.37 27.07 6.64
N ALA A 19 14.05 25.82 6.94
CA ALA A 19 12.71 25.24 6.89
C ALA A 19 12.80 23.80 7.43
N GLU A 20 13.17 23.68 8.70
CA GLU A 20 12.74 22.52 9.48
C GLU A 20 11.22 22.58 9.59
N GLN A 21 10.53 21.71 8.87
CA GLN A 21 9.33 21.04 9.34
C GLN A 21 8.97 19.90 8.38
N ASP A 22 8.65 18.75 8.97
CA ASP A 22 8.19 17.51 8.34
C ASP A 22 9.23 16.54 7.75
N ALA A 23 10.33 16.33 8.49
CA ALA A 23 10.85 14.98 8.69
C ALA A 23 9.99 14.21 9.72
N VAL A 24 8.66 14.27 9.60
CA VAL A 24 7.76 13.35 10.30
C VAL A 24 7.83 12.07 9.50
N LYS A 25 8.61 11.09 10.01
CA LYS A 25 8.58 9.66 9.67
C LYS A 25 7.81 9.42 8.38
N ALA A 26 8.47 9.45 7.21
CA ALA A 26 7.79 9.26 5.92
C ALA A 26 6.77 8.13 6.06
N ASP A 27 5.50 8.50 6.20
CA ASP A 27 4.52 7.56 6.71
C ASP A 27 4.50 6.41 5.69
N PRO A 28 4.45 5.15 6.13
CA PRO A 28 4.41 4.02 5.21
C PRO A 28 3.27 4.18 4.19
N ASP A 29 2.22 4.89 4.59
CA ASP A 29 1.09 5.33 3.79
C ASP A 29 1.49 6.24 2.61
N THR A 30 2.36 7.22 2.80
CA THR A 30 2.79 8.12 1.71
C THR A 30 3.65 7.37 0.69
N LEU A 31 4.56 6.52 1.18
CA LEU A 31 5.42 5.71 0.31
C LEU A 31 4.60 4.73 -0.54
N THR A 32 3.55 4.11 0.03
CA THR A 32 2.67 3.22 -0.75
C THR A 32 1.88 3.95 -1.84
N ILE A 33 1.48 5.21 -1.60
CA ILE A 33 0.78 6.02 -2.61
C ILE A 33 1.71 6.32 -3.79
N GLU A 34 2.96 6.69 -3.53
CA GLU A 34 3.96 6.95 -4.57
C GLU A 34 4.30 5.68 -5.37
N ASP A 35 4.48 4.55 -4.69
CA ASP A 35 4.71 3.24 -5.31
C ASP A 35 3.61 2.91 -6.34
N ILE A 36 2.34 3.18 -5.99
CA ILE A 36 1.18 2.90 -6.86
C ILE A 36 1.10 3.86 -8.04
N LYS A 37 1.44 5.14 -7.85
CA LYS A 37 1.52 6.11 -8.95
C LYS A 37 2.58 5.71 -9.97
N GLU A 38 3.75 5.26 -9.51
CA GLU A 38 4.79 4.81 -10.43
C GLU A 38 4.42 3.48 -11.11
N GLN A 39 3.68 2.59 -10.44
CA GLN A 39 3.11 1.40 -11.10
C GLN A 39 2.14 1.79 -12.22
N ALA A 40 1.27 2.78 -12.01
CA ALA A 40 0.37 3.28 -13.05
C ALA A 40 1.15 3.84 -14.26
N ARG A 41 2.22 4.61 -14.00
CA ARG A 41 3.11 5.12 -15.07
C ARG A 41 3.80 4.01 -15.84
N HIS A 42 4.20 2.92 -15.18
CA HIS A 42 4.75 1.76 -15.86
C HIS A 42 3.71 1.04 -16.73
N ILE A 43 2.43 1.04 -16.36
CA ILE A 43 1.37 0.47 -17.21
C ILE A 43 1.27 1.26 -18.52
N GLU A 44 1.21 2.59 -18.45
CA GLU A 44 1.16 3.46 -19.63
C GLU A 44 2.37 3.25 -20.56
N LYS A 45 3.56 3.14 -19.98
CA LYS A 45 4.79 2.85 -20.73
C LYS A 45 4.80 1.44 -21.31
N ALA A 46 4.29 0.45 -20.57
CA ALA A 46 4.19 -0.93 -21.04
C ALA A 46 3.26 -1.02 -22.26
N VAL A 47 2.14 -0.29 -22.26
CA VAL A 47 1.21 -0.25 -23.39
C VAL A 47 1.84 0.42 -24.62
N THR A 48 2.57 1.52 -24.42
CA THR A 48 3.20 2.28 -25.51
C THR A 48 4.40 1.54 -26.12
N SER A 49 5.34 1.09 -25.27
CA SER A 49 6.59 0.46 -25.71
C SER A 49 6.46 -1.03 -26.01
N LYS A 50 5.45 -1.70 -25.44
CA LYS A 50 5.24 -3.16 -25.49
C LYS A 50 6.44 -3.96 -24.98
N GLU A 51 7.26 -3.37 -24.11
CA GLU A 51 8.37 -4.08 -23.49
C GLU A 51 7.90 -4.90 -22.28
N PRO A 52 8.24 -6.20 -22.21
CA PRO A 52 7.82 -7.06 -21.10
C PRO A 52 8.44 -6.65 -19.75
N ARG A 53 9.53 -5.87 -19.79
CA ARG A 53 10.25 -5.40 -18.60
C ARG A 53 9.38 -4.55 -17.67
N PHE A 54 8.55 -3.66 -18.22
CA PHE A 54 7.67 -2.80 -17.43
C PHE A 54 6.59 -3.61 -16.72
N ILE A 55 6.00 -4.58 -17.41
CA ILE A 55 4.98 -5.49 -16.84
C ILE A 55 5.59 -6.33 -15.72
N LEU A 56 6.78 -6.92 -15.94
CA LEU A 56 7.46 -7.73 -14.92
C LEU A 56 7.81 -6.94 -13.65
N ARG A 57 8.12 -5.64 -13.79
CA ARG A 57 8.37 -4.76 -12.64
C ARG A 57 7.09 -4.56 -11.82
N ILE A 58 5.96 -4.29 -12.48
CA ILE A 58 4.66 -4.15 -11.81
C ILE A 58 4.29 -5.45 -11.09
N LEU A 59 4.40 -6.61 -11.75
CA LEU A 59 4.05 -7.89 -11.14
C LEU A 59 4.86 -8.20 -9.87
N ARG A 60 6.16 -7.88 -9.87
CA ARG A 60 7.01 -8.03 -8.67
C ARG A 60 6.67 -7.03 -7.57
N ALA A 61 6.34 -5.79 -7.93
CA ALA A 61 5.98 -4.76 -6.96
C ALA A 61 4.55 -4.94 -6.40
N LEU A 62 3.64 -5.58 -7.14
CA LEU A 62 2.24 -5.74 -6.75
C LEU A 62 2.07 -6.58 -5.48
N MET A 63 2.84 -7.66 -5.35
CA MET A 63 2.76 -8.57 -4.19
C MET A 63 3.11 -7.90 -2.84
N PRO A 64 4.23 -7.18 -2.71
CA PRO A 64 4.54 -6.46 -1.48
C PRO A 64 3.61 -5.26 -1.25
N THR A 65 3.23 -4.52 -2.29
CA THR A 65 2.31 -3.37 -2.14
C THR A 65 0.95 -3.82 -1.61
N ARG A 66 0.40 -4.97 -2.07
CA ARG A 66 -0.88 -5.51 -1.58
C ARG A 66 -0.90 -5.71 -0.06
N LYS A 67 0.22 -6.08 0.56
CA LYS A 67 0.32 -6.29 2.02
C LYS A 67 0.40 -4.99 2.81
N ARG A 68 0.77 -3.88 2.17
CA ARG A 68 0.98 -2.56 2.77
C ARG A 68 -0.20 -1.61 2.54
N LEU A 69 -1.25 -2.05 1.84
CA LEU A 69 -2.44 -1.24 1.56
C LEU A 69 -3.30 -1.07 2.81
N ASN A 70 -3.65 0.18 3.11
CA ASN A 70 -4.47 0.57 4.25
C ASN A 70 -5.72 1.33 3.76
N ASP A 71 -6.82 1.31 4.51
CA ASP A 71 -8.08 1.97 4.14
C ASP A 71 -7.88 3.48 3.91
N ARG A 72 -7.08 4.14 4.77
CA ARG A 72 -6.74 5.56 4.62
C ARG A 72 -5.97 5.84 3.33
N VAL A 73 -5.10 4.92 2.93
CA VAL A 73 -4.32 5.00 1.68
C VAL A 73 -5.22 4.82 0.47
N LEU A 74 -6.14 3.84 0.49
CA LEU A 74 -7.09 3.62 -0.60
C LEU A 74 -7.96 4.86 -0.84
N ARG A 75 -8.51 5.47 0.21
CA ARG A 75 -9.30 6.71 0.08
C ARG A 75 -8.49 7.86 -0.53
N LYS A 76 -7.22 8.01 -0.13
CA LYS A 76 -6.30 9.00 -0.71
C LYS A 76 -6.02 8.72 -2.20
N ILE A 77 -5.79 7.47 -2.58
CA ILE A 77 -5.55 7.07 -3.98
C ILE A 77 -6.77 7.37 -4.84
N VAL A 78 -7.96 6.93 -4.40
CA VAL A 78 -9.21 7.18 -5.13
C VAL A 78 -9.43 8.69 -5.33
N THR A 79 -9.21 9.49 -4.28
CA THR A 79 -9.33 10.96 -4.38
C THR A 79 -8.27 11.58 -5.30
N GLY A 80 -7.07 11.03 -5.34
CA GLY A 80 -5.96 11.53 -6.15
C GLY A 80 -6.05 11.19 -7.65
N PHE A 81 -6.65 10.06 -8.01
CA PHE A 81 -6.84 9.64 -9.41
C PHE A 81 -8.18 10.11 -9.99
N PHE A 82 -9.25 10.07 -9.20
CA PHE A 82 -10.60 10.44 -9.65
C PHE A 82 -10.90 11.90 -9.29
N THR A 83 -10.32 12.82 -10.08
CA THR A 83 -10.56 14.26 -9.94
C THR A 83 -11.65 14.79 -10.87
N HIS A 84 -12.05 14.03 -11.90
CA HIS A 84 -12.98 14.47 -12.95
C HIS A 84 -14.43 14.04 -12.71
N SER A 85 -14.66 12.91 -12.04
CA SER A 85 -16.00 12.38 -11.76
C SER A 85 -16.22 12.22 -10.25
N SER A 86 -16.91 13.19 -9.64
CA SER A 86 -17.28 13.15 -8.23
C SER A 86 -18.20 11.98 -7.90
N GLN A 87 -19.10 11.62 -8.83
CA GLN A 87 -20.04 10.52 -8.67
C GLN A 87 -19.34 9.15 -8.63
N ASP A 88 -18.41 8.88 -9.54
CA ASP A 88 -17.66 7.62 -9.54
C ASP A 88 -16.77 7.50 -8.31
N ARG A 89 -16.16 8.63 -7.89
CA ARG A 89 -15.36 8.70 -6.66
C ARG A 89 -16.20 8.30 -5.45
N GLU A 90 -17.41 8.84 -5.31
CA GLU A 90 -18.30 8.56 -4.19
C GLU A 90 -18.83 7.13 -4.23
N ALA A 91 -19.17 6.60 -5.42
CA ALA A 91 -19.53 5.21 -5.60
C ALA A 91 -18.39 4.26 -5.17
N LEU A 92 -17.15 4.54 -5.59
CA LEU A 92 -15.99 3.73 -5.21
C LEU A 92 -15.72 3.78 -3.70
N LEU A 93 -15.89 4.94 -3.07
CA LEU A 93 -15.76 5.09 -1.63
C LEU A 93 -16.84 4.30 -0.88
N GLY A 94 -18.08 4.28 -1.40
CA GLY A 94 -19.16 3.43 -0.90
C GLY A 94 -18.82 1.93 -1.00
N CYS A 95 -18.24 1.49 -2.12
CA CYS A 95 -17.78 0.10 -2.29
C CYS A 95 -16.74 -0.31 -1.24
N LEU A 96 -15.83 0.60 -0.84
CA LEU A 96 -14.84 0.30 0.22
C LEU A 96 -15.51 0.08 1.59
N GLU A 97 -16.60 0.80 1.85
CA GLU A 97 -17.35 0.70 3.09
C GLU A 97 -18.19 -0.58 3.16
N GLU A 98 -18.88 -0.92 2.08
CA GLU A 98 -19.64 -2.16 1.94
C GLU A 98 -18.76 -3.41 2.05
N VAL A 99 -17.60 -3.39 1.39
CA VAL A 99 -16.56 -4.42 1.49
C VAL A 99 -16.23 -4.67 2.96
N ARG A 100 -15.89 -3.61 3.71
CA ARG A 100 -15.55 -3.73 5.15
C ARG A 100 -16.68 -4.39 5.96
N LEU A 101 -17.93 -4.01 5.71
CA LEU A 101 -19.10 -4.57 6.42
C LEU A 101 -19.35 -6.04 6.07
N HIS A 102 -19.15 -6.43 4.81
CA HIS A 102 -19.34 -7.81 4.37
C HIS A 102 -18.24 -8.75 4.91
N TYR A 103 -16.98 -8.30 4.97
CA TYR A 103 -15.91 -9.07 5.63
C TYR A 103 -16.11 -9.14 7.15
N ALA A 104 -16.57 -8.08 7.81
CA ALA A 104 -16.90 -8.14 9.25
C ALA A 104 -17.99 -9.19 9.54
N CYS A 105 -19.10 -9.16 8.78
CA CYS A 105 -20.17 -10.13 8.89
C CYS A 105 -19.73 -11.57 8.53
N SER A 106 -18.82 -11.73 7.55
CA SER A 106 -18.26 -13.02 7.17
C SER A 106 -17.28 -13.59 8.21
N VAL A 107 -16.50 -12.74 8.91
CA VAL A 107 -15.58 -13.17 9.97
C VAL A 107 -16.37 -13.59 11.21
N ASP A 108 -17.41 -12.84 11.59
CA ASP A 108 -18.29 -13.22 12.70
C ASP A 108 -19.02 -14.55 12.44
N ARG A 109 -19.45 -14.81 11.19
CA ARG A 109 -20.06 -16.08 10.80
C ARG A 109 -19.08 -17.27 10.84
N PHE A 110 -17.81 -17.05 10.52
CA PHE A 110 -16.78 -18.10 10.60
C PHE A 110 -16.35 -18.37 12.05
N GLN A 111 -16.33 -17.35 12.92
CA GLN A 111 -16.01 -17.52 14.34
C GLN A 111 -17.14 -18.23 15.10
N PHE A 112 -18.42 -17.91 14.83
CA PHE A 112 -19.57 -18.54 15.50
C PHE A 112 -19.75 -20.01 15.12
N ALA A 113 -19.42 -20.38 13.87
CA ALA A 113 -19.49 -21.77 13.41
C ALA A 113 -18.42 -22.68 14.07
N GLY A 114 -17.33 -22.11 14.58
CA GLY A 114 -16.27 -22.85 15.28
C GLY A 114 -16.57 -23.18 16.75
N THR A 115 -17.50 -22.47 17.40
CA THR A 115 -17.78 -22.63 18.84
C THR A 115 -18.89 -23.65 19.14
N ILE A 116 -19.73 -24.01 18.16
CA ILE A 116 -20.86 -24.93 18.37
C ILE A 116 -20.50 -26.43 18.35
N HIS A 117 -19.23 -26.81 18.06
CA HIS A 117 -18.82 -28.22 18.06
C HIS A 117 -18.15 -28.72 19.36
N SER A 118 -18.04 -27.87 20.40
CA SER A 118 -17.32 -28.21 21.64
C SER A 118 -18.20 -28.30 22.89
N GLN A 119 -19.51 -28.55 22.76
CA GLN A 119 -20.44 -28.69 23.91
C GLN A 119 -21.46 -29.84 23.74
N ALA A 120 -21.09 -30.94 23.06
CA ALA A 120 -22.00 -32.09 22.84
C ALA A 120 -21.54 -33.42 23.47
N HIS A 121 -20.60 -33.41 24.43
CA HIS A 121 -20.08 -34.65 25.04
C HIS A 121 -20.02 -34.62 26.56
N ILE A 122 -21.00 -34.02 27.26
CA ILE A 122 -21.14 -34.24 28.71
C ILE A 122 -22.62 -34.15 29.11
N THR A 123 -23.43 -35.16 28.78
CA THR A 123 -24.66 -35.56 29.51
C THR A 123 -25.19 -36.83 28.85
N THR A 124 -24.68 -37.99 29.27
CA THR A 124 -25.40 -39.27 29.34
C THR A 124 -24.49 -40.21 30.12
N GLY A 125 -24.90 -40.60 31.33
CA GLY A 125 -24.16 -41.47 32.23
C GLY A 125 -24.41 -41.10 33.68
#